data_AF-A0A382X9S2-F1
#
_entry.id   AF-A0A382X9S2-F1
#
_cell.length_a   1.000
_cell.length_b   1.000
_cell.length_c   1.000
_cell.angle_alpha   90.00
_cell.angle_beta   90.00
_cell.angle_gamma   90.00
#
_symmetry.space_group_name_H-M   'P 1'
#
loop_
_entity.id
_entity.type
_entity.pdbx_description
1 polymer ?
#
loop_
_entity_poly.entity_id
_entity_poly.type
_entity_poly.pdbx_seq_one_letter_code
_entity_poly.pdbx_strand_id
1 'polypeptide(L)'
;VSYLWREVSNDNWWRIQTSDPRVKKKLNRRENAHLVVLCLNHPMEVYRLQYYSPQKAKQSFQRLTSQKLKKDAENGVFYAESYPILHQNEEDGVSK
;
A
#
# COMPACT_ATOMS: atom_id res chain seq x y z
N VAL A 1 1.30 8.39 3.54
CA VAL A 1 1.81 7.73 2.31
C VAL A 1 2.19 6.31 2.68
N SER A 2 2.00 5.36 1.77
CA SER A 2 2.43 3.98 1.93
C SER A 2 3.37 3.60 0.79
N TYR A 3 4.33 2.72 1.06
CA TYR A 3 5.33 2.26 0.09
C TYR A 3 5.31 0.73 0.00
N LEU A 4 5.64 0.22 -1.18
CA LEU A 4 5.82 -1.19 -1.49
C LEU A 4 7.13 -1.37 -2.27
N TRP A 5 8.00 -2.24 -1.77
CA TRP A 5 9.21 -2.64 -2.48
C TRP A 5 9.50 -4.13 -2.28
N ARG A 6 10.32 -4.67 -3.18
CA ARG A 6 10.85 -6.02 -3.09
C ARG A 6 12.14 -5.98 -2.28
N GLU A 7 12.30 -6.90 -1.34
CA GLU A 7 13.47 -6.89 -0.46
C GLU A 7 14.75 -7.31 -1.19
N VAL A 8 14.66 -8.36 -2.00
CA VAL A 8 15.75 -8.89 -2.83
C VAL A 8 15.22 -9.20 -4.22
N SER A 9 15.99 -8.91 -5.26
CA SER A 9 15.60 -9.03 -6.68
C SER A 9 15.13 -10.42 -7.11
N ASN A 10 15.57 -11.49 -6.44
CA ASN A 10 15.28 -12.88 -6.80
C ASN A 10 14.40 -13.65 -5.79
N ASP A 11 13.82 -12.97 -4.79
CA ASP A 11 12.98 -13.62 -3.77
C ASP A 11 11.55 -13.08 -3.78
N ASN A 12 10.59 -13.85 -3.30
CA ASN A 12 9.17 -13.48 -3.24
C ASN A 12 8.82 -12.67 -1.99
N TRP A 13 9.81 -12.19 -1.22
CA TRP A 13 9.60 -11.30 -0.09
C TRP A 13 9.46 -9.84 -0.49
N TRP A 14 8.38 -9.24 0.02
CA TRP A 14 8.03 -7.84 -0.17
C TRP A 14 7.86 -7.16 1.16
N ARG A 15 8.09 -5.84 1.16
CA ARG A 15 7.91 -4.97 2.30
C ARG A 15 6.85 -3.92 1.99
N ILE A 16 5.97 -3.69 2.98
CA ILE A 16 5.02 -2.57 2.96
C ILE A 16 5.33 -1.67 4.14
N GLN A 17 5.67 -0.42 3.86
CA GLN A 17 5.81 0.63 4.87
C GLN A 17 4.57 1.52 4.85
N THR A 18 4.00 1.81 6.01
CA THR A 18 2.84 2.70 6.08
C THR A 18 2.75 3.40 7.43
N SER A 19 2.22 4.63 7.40
CA SER A 19 1.72 5.34 8.57
C SER A 19 0.18 5.39 8.62
N ASP A 20 -0.50 4.81 7.63
CA ASP A 20 -1.96 4.86 7.49
C ASP A 20 -2.64 3.82 8.40
N PRO A 21 -3.42 4.23 9.41
CA PRO A 21 -4.06 3.29 10.35
C PRO A 21 -5.03 2.32 9.66
N ARG A 22 -5.63 2.69 8.53
CA ARG A 22 -6.53 1.81 7.77
C ARG A 22 -5.76 0.67 7.11
N VAL A 23 -4.59 0.98 6.55
CA VAL A 23 -3.71 -0.02 5.94
C VAL A 23 -3.14 -0.95 7.01
N LYS A 24 -2.67 -0.40 8.14
CA LYS A 24 -2.20 -1.19 9.30
C LYS A 24 -3.25 -2.18 9.79
N LYS A 25 -4.49 -1.72 9.99
CA LYS A 25 -5.61 -2.56 10.41
C LYS A 25 -5.86 -3.72 9.42
N LYS A 26 -5.77 -3.46 8.11
CA LYS A 26 -5.91 -4.50 7.08
C LYS A 26 -4.73 -5.48 7.09
N LEU A 27 -3.51 -5.01 7.35
CA LEU A 27 -2.30 -5.85 7.41
C LEU A 27 -2.29 -6.73 8.67
N ASN A 28 -2.63 -6.19 9.84
CA ASN A 28 -2.72 -6.94 11.09
C ASN A 28 -3.77 -8.07 11.07
N ARG A 29 -4.73 -8.01 10.14
CA ARG A 29 -5.75 -9.07 9.94
C ARG A 29 -5.30 -10.19 9.01
N ARG A 30 -4.14 -10.05 8.36
CA ARG A 30 -3.61 -11.06 7.43
C ARG A 30 -2.64 -11.96 8.15
N GLU A 31 -2.88 -13.27 8.09
CA GLU A 31 -1.99 -14.27 8.69
C GLU A 31 -0.58 -14.27 8.07
N ASN A 32 -0.49 -13.91 6.78
CA ASN A 32 0.76 -13.90 6.04
C ASN A 32 1.52 -12.55 6.08
N ALA A 33 1.06 -11.59 6.90
CA ALA A 33 1.69 -10.30 7.08
C ALA A 33 2.36 -10.22 8.46
N HIS A 34 3.69 -10.07 8.48
CA HIS A 34 4.45 -10.00 9.72
C HIS A 34 4.98 -8.58 9.94
N LEU A 35 4.71 -7.99 11.10
CA LEU A 35 5.33 -6.72 11.49
C LEU A 35 6.83 -6.96 11.74
N VAL A 36 7.69 -6.18 11.07
CA VAL A 36 9.15 -6.33 11.14
C VAL A 36 9.90 -5.08 11.56
N VAL A 37 9.25 -3.91 11.48
CA VAL A 37 9.78 -2.64 11.98
C VAL A 37 8.63 -1.88 12.62
N LEU A 38 8.85 -1.43 13.84
CA LEU A 38 7.97 -0.54 14.59
C LEU A 38 8.78 0.68 15.01
N CYS A 39 8.32 1.87 14.62
CA CYS A 39 8.89 3.11 15.14
C CYS A 39 8.21 3.47 16.46
N LEU A 40 9.01 3.78 17.49
CA LEU A 40 8.48 4.16 18.81
C LEU A 40 7.96 5.60 18.83
N ASN A 41 8.64 6.51 18.11
CA ASN A 41 8.35 7.95 18.11
C ASN A 41 7.68 8.44 16.82
N HIS A 42 7.30 7.52 15.93
CA HIS A 42 6.66 7.86 14.67
C HIS A 42 5.63 6.77 14.32
N PRO A 43 4.46 7.08 13.75
CA PRO A 43 3.44 6.09 13.44
C PRO A 43 3.80 5.18 12.26
N MET A 44 5.06 5.06 11.87
CA MET A 44 5.46 4.23 10.74
C MET A 44 5.67 2.80 11.21
N GLU A 45 5.12 1.87 10.44
CA GLU A 45 5.35 0.43 10.58
C GLU A 45 5.77 -0.15 9.24
N VAL A 46 6.60 -1.20 9.29
CA VAL A 46 6.95 -2.00 8.11
C VAL A 46 6.49 -3.43 8.33
N TYR A 47 5.83 -3.98 7.32
CA TYR A 47 5.36 -5.36 7.28
C TYR A 47 6.12 -6.14 6.21
N ARG A 48 6.39 -7.42 6.47
CA ARG A 48 6.93 -8.39 5.51
C ARG A 48 5.88 -9.41 5.13
N LEU A 49 5.83 -9.74 3.85
CA LEU A 49 4.84 -10.65 3.29
C LEU A 49 5.32 -11.20 1.95
N GLN A 50 4.87 -12.40 1.61
CA GLN A 50 5.21 -13.03 0.34
C GLN A 50 4.16 -12.76 -0.73
N TYR A 51 4.62 -12.49 -1.94
CA TYR A 51 3.79 -12.47 -3.14
C TYR A 51 4.40 -13.33 -4.22
N TYR A 52 3.58 -14.15 -4.87
CA TYR A 52 3.99 -15.03 -5.97
C TYR A 52 4.59 -14.26 -7.17
N SER A 53 4.14 -13.03 -7.41
CA SER A 53 4.67 -12.19 -8.49
C SER A 53 4.59 -10.70 -8.18
N PRO A 54 5.41 -9.87 -8.84
CA PRO A 54 5.33 -8.41 -8.74
C PRO A 54 3.92 -7.87 -9.06
N GLN A 55 3.22 -8.45 -10.01
CA GLN A 55 1.86 -8.04 -10.38
C GLN A 55 0.88 -8.28 -9.23
N LYS A 56 0.98 -9.42 -8.53
CA LYS A 56 0.14 -9.71 -7.35
C LYS A 56 0.46 -8.79 -6.19
N ALA A 57 1.74 -8.45 -5.99
CA ALA A 57 2.15 -7.48 -4.98
C ALA A 57 1.49 -6.12 -5.20
N LYS A 58 1.57 -5.58 -6.43
CA LYS A 58 0.94 -4.30 -6.82
C LYS A 58 -0.58 -4.33 -6.64
N GLN A 59 -1.24 -5.38 -7.12
CA GLN A 59 -2.71 -5.52 -6.99
C GLN A 59 -3.15 -5.57 -5.52
N SER A 60 -2.45 -6.36 -4.70
CA SER A 60 -2.73 -6.43 -3.27
C SER A 60 -2.51 -5.08 -2.60
N PHE A 61 -1.46 -4.36 -2.97
CA PHE A 61 -1.13 -3.06 -2.40
C PHE A 61 -2.17 -2.00 -2.78
N GLN A 62 -2.63 -1.95 -4.04
CA GLN A 62 -3.74 -1.09 -4.47
C GLN A 62 -5.03 -1.37 -3.66
N ARG A 63 -5.34 -2.63 -3.37
CA ARG A 63 -6.52 -3.00 -2.53
C ARG A 63 -6.35 -2.60 -1.07
N LEU A 64 -5.13 -2.69 -0.54
CA LEU A 64 -4.81 -2.30 0.82
C LEU A 64 -5.00 -0.79 1.00
N THR A 65 -4.49 0.00 0.06
CA THR A 65 -4.52 1.46 0.12
C THR A 65 -5.83 2.04 -0.40
N SER A 66 -6.56 1.30 -1.25
CA SER A 66 -7.73 1.79 -2.00
C SER A 66 -7.40 2.96 -2.91
N GLN A 67 -6.15 3.02 -3.40
CA GLN A 67 -5.61 4.15 -4.17
C GLN A 67 -4.90 3.67 -5.42
N LYS A 68 -4.81 4.54 -6.43
CA LYS A 68 -3.99 4.27 -7.63
C LYS A 68 -2.51 4.24 -7.24
N LEU A 69 -1.79 3.28 -7.82
CA LEU A 69 -0.37 3.11 -7.56
C LEU A 69 0.42 4.10 -8.39
N LYS A 70 1.36 4.79 -7.74
CA LYS A 70 2.40 5.58 -8.40
C LYS A 70 3.72 4.81 -8.30
N LYS A 71 4.61 5.03 -9.26
CA LYS A 71 5.98 4.50 -9.23
C LYS A 71 6.91 5.68 -9.04
N ASP A 72 7.76 5.60 -8.03
CA ASP A 72 8.85 6.54 -7.86
C ASP A 72 9.87 6.34 -8.99
N ALA A 73 10.21 7.43 -9.67
CA ALA A 73 11.11 7.44 -10.82
C ALA A 73 12.56 7.19 -10.41
N GLU A 74 12.97 7.58 -9.20
CA GLU A 74 14.35 7.45 -8.72
C GLU A 74 14.65 6.07 -8.15
N ASN A 75 13.79 5.56 -7.25
CA ASN A 75 14.12 4.36 -6.47
C ASN A 75 13.44 3.08 -6.96
N GLY A 76 12.57 3.19 -7.99
CA GLY A 76 11.81 2.05 -8.51
C GLY A 76 10.76 1.49 -7.54
N VAL A 77 10.51 2.19 -6.42
CA VAL A 77 9.54 1.84 -5.37
C VAL A 77 8.12 2.21 -5.80
N PHE A 78 7.13 1.41 -5.41
CA PHE A 78 5.73 1.76 -5.62
C PHE A 78 5.19 2.47 -4.39
N TYR A 79 4.39 3.52 -4.59
CA TYR A 79 3.78 4.25 -3.48
C TYR A 79 2.33 4.61 -3.77
N ALA A 80 1.61 4.88 -2.69
CA ALA A 80 0.25 5.38 -2.71
C ALA A 80 0.09 6.46 -1.64
N GLU A 81 -0.46 7.61 -2.03
CA GLU A 81 -0.78 8.68 -1.10
C GLU A 81 -2.05 8.34 -0.31
N SER A 82 -2.08 8.73 0.96
CA SER A 82 -3.24 8.53 1.81
C SER A 82 -4.11 9.78 1.72
N TYR A 83 -5.07 9.81 0.79
CA TYR A 83 -6.09 10.85 0.73
C TYR A 83 -7.46 10.31 1.13
N PRO A 84 -8.35 11.17 1.66
CA PRO A 84 -9.76 10.86 1.71
C PRO A 84 -10.26 10.43 0.32
N ILE A 85 -11.06 9.37 0.27
CA ILE A 85 -11.77 9.00 -0.95
C ILE A 85 -12.88 10.04 -1.10
N LEU A 86 -12.69 10.98 -2.01
CA LEU A 86 -13.74 11.91 -2.42
C LEU A 86 -14.61 11.19 -3.43
N HIS A 87 -15.83 10.84 -3.05
CA HIS A 87 -16.86 10.47 -4.02
C HIS A 87 -17.24 11.76 -4.77
N GLN A 88 -16.89 11.86 -6.05
CA GLN A 88 -17.57 12.81 -6.93
C GLN A 88 -18.98 12.24 -7.11
N ASN A 89 -19.95 12.82 -6.43
CA ASN A 89 -21.33 12.67 -6.86
C ASN A 89 -21.39 13.41 -8.20
N GLU A 90 -21.48 12.67 -9.30
CA GLU A 90 -21.96 13.25 -10.55
C GLU A 90 -23.41 13.65 -10.26
N GLU A 91 -23.63 14.92 -9.94
CA GLU A 91 -24.97 15.50 -10.00
C GLU A 91 -25.42 15.41 -11.46
N ASP A 92 -26.47 14.64 -11.69
CA ASP A 92 -27.22 14.54 -12.94
C ASP A 92 -27.69 15.94 -13.38
N GLY A 93 -26.81 16.66 -14.06
CA GLY A 93 -27.12 17.88 -14.79
C GLY A 93 -27.79 17.52 -16.11
N VAL A 94 -29.09 17.24 -16.05
CA VAL A 94 -29.98 17.17 -17.22
C VAL A 94 -29.76 18.39 -18.11
N SER A 95 -29.19 18.18 -19.29
CA SER A 95 -29.27 19.14 -20.39
C SER A 95 -30.60 18.90 -21.12
N LYS A 96 -31.51 19.87 -21.02
CA LYS A 96 -32.60 20.06 -21.98
C LYS A 96 -32.15 21.04 -23.04
#